data_AF-A0A3D3BYN9-F1
#
_entry.id   AF-A0A3D3BYN9-F1
#
_cell.length_a   1.000
_cell.length_b   1.000
_cell.length_c   1.000
_cell.angle_alpha   90.00
_cell.angle_beta   90.00
_cell.angle_gamma   90.00
#
_symmetry.space_group_name_H-M   'P 1'
#
loop_
_entity.id
_entity.type
_entity.pdbx_description
1 polymer ?
#
loop_
_entity_poly.entity_id
_entity_poly.type
_entity_poly.pdbx_seq_one_letter_code
_entity_poly.pdbx_strand_id
1 'polypeptide(L)'
;MAKFKLSESDLQFSAIRASGPGGQHVNKVSTAVGLRFDIRASTLPAWVKADLLRYNDRRISKDGIIVLKAQRFRSQEKNRQDAIDRLEE
;
A
#
# COMPACT_ATOMS: atom_id res chain seq x y z
N MET A 1 16.53 -8.00 9.69
CA MET A 1 15.30 -7.19 9.56
C MET A 1 14.31 -7.69 10.60
N ALA A 2 13.87 -6.84 11.53
CA ALA A 2 12.90 -7.24 12.53
C ALA A 2 11.59 -7.64 11.82
N LYS A 3 11.13 -8.88 12.00
CA LYS A 3 9.80 -9.31 11.54
C LYS A 3 8.76 -8.70 12.49
N PHE A 4 8.24 -7.53 12.16
CA PHE A 4 7.08 -6.99 12.84
C PHE A 4 5.82 -7.50 12.13
N LYS A 5 4.83 -7.94 12.91
CA LYS A 5 3.51 -8.29 12.35
C LYS A 5 2.76 -6.99 12.08
N LEU A 6 2.51 -6.69 10.82
CA LEU A 6 1.52 -5.69 10.43
C LEU A 6 0.14 -6.31 10.61
N SER A 7 -0.72 -5.65 11.38
CA SER A 7 -2.13 -6.04 11.42
C SER A 7 -2.81 -5.54 10.16
N GLU A 8 -3.67 -6.35 9.55
CA GLU A 8 -4.48 -5.91 8.41
C GLU A 8 -5.33 -4.67 8.75
N SER A 9 -5.65 -4.47 10.04
CA SER A 9 -6.36 -3.29 10.53
C SER A 9 -5.56 -1.99 10.42
N ASP A 10 -4.23 -2.07 10.40
CA ASP A 10 -3.35 -0.91 10.20
C ASP A 10 -3.20 -0.57 8.70
N LEU A 11 -3.62 -1.49 7.81
CA LEU A 11 -3.52 -1.36 6.37
C LEU A 11 -4.81 -0.81 5.78
N GLN A 12 -4.76 0.42 5.26
CA GLN A 12 -5.91 1.00 4.56
C GLN A 12 -5.86 0.65 3.08
N PHE A 13 -6.86 -0.09 2.62
CA PHE A 13 -7.05 -0.41 1.21
C PHE A 13 -8.13 0.46 0.59
N SER A 14 -7.88 0.97 -0.61
CA SER A 14 -8.81 1.81 -1.37
C SER A 14 -8.87 1.33 -2.81
N ALA A 15 -10.07 1.20 -3.39
CA ALA A 15 -10.21 0.89 -4.81
C ALA A 15 -9.94 2.16 -5.62
N ILE A 16 -8.95 2.11 -6.51
CA ILE A 16 -8.57 3.24 -7.37
C ILE A 16 -9.17 3.00 -8.75
N ARG A 17 -9.71 4.06 -9.39
CA ARG A 17 -10.05 3.98 -10.81
C ARG A 17 -8.76 3.89 -11.64
N ALA A 18 -8.68 2.89 -12.51
CA ALA A 18 -7.63 2.83 -13.51
C ALA A 18 -7.76 4.05 -14.45
N SER A 19 -6.83 4.99 -14.34
CA SER A 19 -6.73 6.13 -15.26
C SER A 19 -5.93 5.70 -16.49
N GLY A 20 -6.59 4.97 -17.41
CA GLY A 20 -6.06 4.70 -18.75
C GLY A 20 -6.79 5.55 -19.79
N PRO A 21 -6.12 6.01 -20.88
CA PRO A 21 -6.78 6.71 -21.97
C PRO A 21 -7.87 5.81 -22.56
N GLY A 22 -9.10 6.32 -22.62
CA GLY A 22 -10.30 5.56 -22.95
C GLY A 22 -10.29 5.07 -24.40
N GLY A 23 -9.95 3.80 -24.61
CA GLY A 23 -10.27 3.03 -25.80
C GLY A 23 -11.53 2.20 -25.59
N GLN A 24 -12.35 2.05 -26.63
CA GLN A 24 -13.60 1.29 -26.68
C GLN A 24 -13.47 -0.12 -26.08
N HIS A 25 -13.66 -0.24 -24.76
CA HIS A 25 -14.10 -1.41 -23.96
C HIS A 25 -13.91 -1.12 -22.45
N VAL A 26 -14.18 0.11 -21.98
CA VAL A 26 -14.10 0.52 -20.57
C VAL A 26 -15.32 0.01 -19.78
N ASN A 27 -15.44 -1.32 -19.66
CA ASN A 27 -16.29 -1.92 -18.62
C ASN A 27 -15.47 -2.01 -17.33
N LYS A 28 -15.65 -0.93 -16.57
CA LYS A 28 -14.75 -0.29 -15.61
C LYS A 28 -14.84 -0.93 -14.21
N VAL A 29 -14.47 -2.20 -14.08
CA VAL A 29 -14.25 -2.75 -12.72
C VAL A 29 -12.93 -2.19 -12.20
N SER A 30 -12.98 -1.41 -11.12
CA SER A 30 -11.80 -0.80 -10.49
C SER A 30 -10.94 -1.87 -9.83
N THR A 31 -10.14 -2.58 -10.62
CA THR A 31 -9.26 -3.64 -10.12
C THR A 31 -8.05 -3.08 -9.37
N ALA A 32 -7.67 -1.83 -9.64
CA ALA A 32 -6.54 -1.20 -9.00
C ALA A 32 -6.82 -0.97 -7.49
N VAL A 33 -5.84 -1.33 -6.66
CA VAL A 33 -5.87 -1.17 -5.21
C VAL A 33 -4.77 -0.20 -4.79
N GLY A 34 -5.16 0.82 -4.04
CA GLY A 34 -4.28 1.68 -3.28
C GLY A 34 -4.15 1.15 -1.87
N LEU A 35 -2.93 0.87 -1.44
CA LEU A 35 -2.59 0.58 -0.06
C LEU A 35 -1.98 1.83 0.58
N ARG A 36 -2.51 2.22 1.73
CA ARG A 36 -1.98 3.29 2.58
C ARG A 36 -1.63 2.70 3.93
N PHE A 37 -0.41 2.91 4.37
CA PHE A 37 0.06 2.51 5.68
C PHE A 37 0.66 3.71 6.40
N ASP A 38 0.09 4.06 7.55
CA ASP A 38 0.56 5.16 8.37
C ASP A 38 1.45 4.61 9.50
N ILE A 39 2.76 4.83 9.37
CA ILE A 39 3.73 4.31 10.34
C ILE A 39 3.47 4.91 11.72
N ARG A 40 3.09 6.19 11.80
CA ARG A 40 2.89 6.90 13.08
C ARG A 40 1.62 6.42 13.79
N ALA A 41 0.54 6.24 13.04
CA ALA A 41 -0.74 5.77 13.57
C ALA A 41 -0.80 4.25 13.79
N SER A 42 0.11 3.48 13.20
CA SER A 42 0.14 2.01 13.34
C SER A 42 0.32 1.54 14.79
N THR A 43 -0.03 0.28 15.04
CA THR A 43 0.23 -0.40 16.32
C THR A 43 1.70 -0.78 16.56
N LEU A 44 2.61 -0.39 15.65
CA LEU A 44 4.03 -0.73 15.76
C LEU A 44 4.71 -0.15 17.01
N PRO A 45 5.72 -0.83 17.57
CA PRO A 45 6.54 -0.28 18.65
C PRO A 45 7.23 1.03 18.24
N ALA A 46 7.40 1.95 19.18
CA ALA A 46 8.00 3.26 18.94
C ALA A 46 9.40 3.18 18.31
N TRP A 47 10.20 2.17 18.68
CA TRP A 47 11.52 1.94 18.10
C TRP A 47 11.44 1.52 16.62
N VAL A 48 10.47 0.69 16.23
CA VAL A 48 10.23 0.31 14.82
C VAL A 48 9.78 1.53 14.03
N LYS A 49 8.86 2.33 14.58
CA LYS A 49 8.39 3.56 13.93
C LYS A 49 9.56 4.52 13.68
N ALA A 50 10.43 4.72 14.67
CA ALA A 50 11.61 5.56 14.52
C ALA A 50 12.58 5.02 13.47
N ASP A 51 12.81 3.70 13.43
CA ASP A 51 13.68 3.08 12.43
C ASP A 51 13.12 3.24 11.01
N LEU A 52 11.83 2.94 10.81
CA LEU A 52 11.14 3.11 9.53
C LEU A 52 11.12 4.57 9.07
N LEU A 53 10.89 5.53 9.97
CA LEU A 53 10.90 6.97 9.64
C LEU A 53 12.30 7.49 9.31
N ARG A 54 13.34 6.87 9.87
CA ARG A 54 14.74 7.17 9.53
C ARG A 54 15.18 6.47 8.26
N TYR A 55 14.53 5.38 7.90
CA TYR A 55 14.78 4.67 6.66
C TYR A 55 14.38 5.59 5.50
N ASN A 56 15.37 5.95 4.67
CA ASN A 56 15.17 6.85 3.54
C ASN A 56 14.56 6.10 2.34
N ASP A 57 13.45 5.41 2.58
CA ASP A 57 12.69 4.76 1.52
C ASP A 57 11.94 5.82 0.74
N ARG A 58 12.11 5.83 -0.58
CA ARG A 58 11.40 6.74 -1.49
C ARG A 58 9.88 6.54 -1.47
N ARG A 59 9.40 5.42 -0.94
CA ARG A 59 7.98 5.08 -0.77
C ARG A 59 7.35 5.79 0.44
N ILE A 60 8.14 6.27 1.40
CA ILE A 60 7.67 6.91 2.64
C ILE A 60 7.55 8.43 2.42
N SER A 61 6.35 8.97 2.63
CA SER A 61 6.15 10.43 2.64
C SER A 61 6.78 11.07 3.89
N LYS A 62 7.01 12.38 3.88
CA LYS A 62 7.53 13.15 5.03
C LYS A 62 6.66 13.01 6.30
N ASP A 63 5.37 12.75 6.12
CA ASP A 63 4.44 12.48 7.20
C ASP A 63 4.57 11.07 7.81
N GLY A 64 5.44 10.22 7.27
CA GLY A 64 5.59 8.83 7.71
C GLY A 64 4.53 7.89 7.13
N ILE A 65 4.04 8.21 5.94
CA ILE A 65 2.94 7.48 5.31
C ILE A 65 3.45 6.81 4.05
N ILE A 66 3.29 5.49 3.98
CA ILE A 66 3.59 4.68 2.81
C ILE A 66 2.33 4.60 1.96
N VAL A 67 2.45 4.92 0.68
CA VAL A 67 1.36 4.77 -0.29
C VAL A 67 1.83 3.92 -1.45
N LEU A 68 1.21 2.76 -1.61
CA LEU A 68 1.48 1.81 -2.69
C LEU A 68 0.27 1.71 -3.60
N LYS A 69 0.52 1.55 -4.90
CA LYS A 69 -0.53 1.32 -5.91
C LYS A 69 -0.27 0.00 -6.61
N ALA A 70 -1.21 -0.93 -6.48
CA ALA A 70 -1.18 -2.23 -7.14
C ALA A 70 -2.28 -2.30 -8.19
N GLN A 71 -1.88 -2.49 -9.44
CA GLN A 71 -2.78 -2.60 -10.60
C GLN A 71 -2.25 -3.61 -11.62
N ARG A 72 -1.39 -4.53 -11.16
CA ARG A 72 -0.70 -5.52 -12.01
C ARG A 72 -1.66 -6.59 -12.53
N PHE A 73 -2.69 -6.91 -11.75
CA PHE A 73 -3.63 -7.98 -12.02
C PHE A 73 -5.02 -7.46 -12.39
N ARG A 74 -5.81 -8.31 -13.05
CA ARG A 74 -7.23 -8.05 -13.36
C ARG A 74 -8.19 -8.39 -12.21
N SER A 75 -7.67 -8.76 -11.03
CA SER A 75 -8.46 -9.02 -9.82
C SER A 75 -8.03 -8.08 -8.70
N GLN A 76 -9.01 -7.49 -8.03
CA GLN A 76 -8.77 -6.60 -6.89
C GLN A 76 -8.06 -7.34 -5.75
N GLU A 77 -8.44 -8.58 -5.48
CA GLU A 77 -7.83 -9.41 -4.43
C GLU A 77 -6.35 -9.69 -4.72
N LYS A 78 -6.02 -10.04 -5.97
CA LYS A 78 -4.62 -10.23 -6.38
C LYS A 78 -3.81 -8.94 -6.28
N ASN A 79 -4.41 -7.80 -6.60
CA ASN A 79 -3.77 -6.49 -6.41
C ASN A 79 -3.63 -6.13 -4.93
N ARG A 80 -4.58 -6.51 -4.07
CA ARG A 80 -4.47 -6.35 -2.61
C ARG A 80 -3.26 -7.11 -2.07
N GLN A 81 -3.12 -8.37 -2.45
CA GLN A 81 -1.97 -9.20 -2.03
C GLN A 81 -0.65 -8.64 -2.56
N ASP A 82 -0.58 -8.28 -3.85
CA ASP A 82 0.62 -7.62 -4.44
C ASP A 82 1.01 -6.33 -3.71
N ALA A 83 0.04 -5.56 -3.19
CA ALA A 83 0.35 -4.38 -2.39
C ALA A 83 0.95 -4.73 -1.02
N ILE A 84 0.46 -5.79 -0.38
CA ILE A 84 0.97 -6.29 0.91
C ILE A 84 2.39 -6.86 0.72
N ASP A 85 2.59 -7.71 -0.28
CA ASP A 85 3.89 -8.32 -0.56
C ASP A 85 4.97 -7.24 -0.79
N ARG A 86 4.62 -6.17 -1.51
CA ARG A 86 5.50 -5.00 -1.73
C ARG A 86 5.72 -4.13 -0.51
N LEU A 87 4.86 -4.22 0.50
CA LEU A 87 5.06 -3.53 1.77
C LEU A 87 6.02 -4.31 2.67
N GLU A 88 6.00 -5.65 2.57
CA GLU A 88 6.88 -6.54 3.34
C GLU A 88 8.29 -6.71 2.72
N GLU A 89 8.47 -6.33 1.44
CA GLU A 89 9.76 -6.27 0.72
C GLU A 89 10.58 -4.99 1.00
#